data_AF-A0A256FF28-F1
#
_entry.id   AF-A0A256FF28-F1
#
_cell.length_a   1.000
_cell.length_b   1.000
_cell.length_c   1.000
_cell.angle_alpha   90.00
_cell.angle_beta   90.00
_cell.angle_gamma   90.00
#
_symmetry.space_group_name_H-M   'P 1'
#
loop_
_entity.id
_entity.type
_entity.pdbx_description
1 polymer ?
#
loop_
_entity_poly.entity_id
_entity_poly.type
_entity_poly.pdbx_seq_one_letter_code
_entity_poly.pdbx_strand_id
1 'polypeptide(L)'
;MLERPSIDLEVLGAVNILTNSSFALFDTHAMFVDEYDSEYPISLKQLNDAKRTGIFIHPDTGEDVPNFADRIFPIFSASARLHAEITKQ
;
A
#
# COMPACT_ATOMS: atom_id res chain seq x y z
N MET A 1 14.05 -24.81 -3.92
CA MET A 1 13.96 -23.53 -4.66
C MET A 1 12.50 -23.13 -4.57
N LEU A 2 12.16 -22.12 -3.76
CA LEU A 2 10.78 -21.63 -3.70
C LEU A 2 10.53 -20.90 -5.03
N GLU A 3 9.56 -21.38 -5.81
CA GLU A 3 9.13 -20.68 -7.02
C GLU A 3 8.66 -19.29 -6.60
N ARG A 4 9.27 -18.24 -7.17
CA ARG A 4 8.74 -16.89 -7.00
C ARG A 4 7.41 -16.86 -7.73
N PRO A 5 6.30 -16.43 -7.09
CA PRO A 5 5.03 -16.32 -7.78
C PRO A 5 5.22 -15.42 -9.01
N SER A 6 4.82 -15.90 -10.18
CA SER A 6 4.81 -15.10 -11.39
C SER A 6 3.85 -13.93 -11.17
N ILE A 7 4.32 -12.70 -11.39
CA ILE A 7 3.45 -11.53 -11.31
C ILE A 7 2.38 -11.66 -12.40
N ASP A 8 1.12 -11.67 -11.98
CA ASP A 8 -0.01 -11.66 -12.90
C ASP A 8 -0.18 -10.25 -13.48
N LEU A 9 0.15 -10.12 -14.77
CA LEU A 9 0.11 -8.84 -15.48
C LEU A 9 -1.32 -8.32 -15.67
N GLU A 10 -2.32 -9.21 -15.74
CA GLU A 10 -3.72 -8.82 -15.87
C GLU A 10 -4.21 -8.21 -14.56
N VAL A 11 -3.86 -8.82 -13.43
CA VAL A 11 -4.14 -8.26 -12.10
C VAL A 11 -3.44 -6.92 -11.92
N LEU A 12 -2.16 -6.80 -12.31
CA LEU A 12 -1.43 -5.54 -12.20
C LEU A 12 -2.08 -4.44 -13.07
N GLY A 13 -2.52 -4.79 -14.28
CA GLY A 13 -3.26 -3.90 -15.16
C GLY A 13 -4.58 -3.43 -14.55
N ALA A 14 -5.35 -4.35 -13.97
CA ALA A 14 -6.61 -4.05 -13.30
C ALA A 14 -6.41 -3.10 -12.10
N VAL A 15 -5.42 -3.39 -11.24
CA VAL A 15 -5.07 -2.51 -10.09
C VAL A 15 -4.70 -1.11 -10.58
N ASN A 16 -3.90 -0.98 -11.63
CA ASN A 16 -3.53 0.32 -12.17
C ASN A 16 -4.73 1.10 -12.71
N ILE A 17 -5.65 0.43 -13.41
CA ILE A 17 -6.88 1.06 -13.92
C ILE A 17 -7.75 1.53 -12.76
N LEU A 18 -7.95 0.68 -11.74
CA LEU A 18 -8.87 0.96 -10.63
C LEU A 18 -8.35 1.99 -9.63
N THR A 19 -7.06 2.34 -9.69
CA THR A 19 -6.44 3.33 -8.81
C THR A 19 -6.07 4.64 -9.51
N ASN A 20 -5.70 4.61 -10.80
CA ASN A 20 -5.11 5.77 -11.49
C ASN A 20 -5.89 6.26 -12.73
N SER A 21 -7.04 5.66 -13.07
CA SER A 21 -7.84 6.08 -14.23
C SER A 21 -9.03 6.98 -13.88
N SER A 22 -9.80 7.39 -14.88
CA SER A 22 -11.12 8.02 -14.68
C SER A 22 -12.11 7.14 -13.89
N PHE A 23 -11.79 5.85 -13.71
CA PHE A 23 -12.49 4.87 -12.90
C PHE A 23 -11.72 4.57 -11.60
N ALA A 24 -11.08 5.56 -10.98
CA ALA A 24 -10.46 5.43 -9.66
C ALA A 24 -11.51 5.04 -8.59
N LEU A 25 -11.78 3.75 -8.50
CA LEU A 25 -12.74 3.12 -7.60
C LEU A 25 -12.08 2.65 -6.31
N PHE A 26 -10.75 2.60 -6.28
CA PHE A 26 -9.97 2.31 -5.09
C PHE A 26 -9.07 3.48 -4.71
N ASP A 27 -9.09 3.81 -3.41
CA ASP A 27 -8.09 4.66 -2.80
C ASP A 27 -6.86 3.81 -2.47
N THR A 28 -5.67 4.36 -2.74
CA THR A 28 -4.39 3.66 -2.50
C THR A 28 -3.69 4.25 -1.29
N HIS A 29 -3.31 3.37 -0.37
CA HIS A 29 -2.58 3.69 0.84
C HIS A 29 -1.34 2.80 0.97
N ALA A 30 -0.48 3.14 1.91
CA ALA A 30 0.62 2.29 2.32
C ALA A 30 0.47 1.95 3.81
N MET A 31 0.81 0.72 4.16
CA MET A 31 0.77 0.19 5.51
C MET A 31 2.17 -0.35 5.84
N PHE A 32 2.68 0.01 7.01
CA PHE A 32 3.85 -0.62 7.59
C PHE A 32 3.39 -1.70 8.57
N VAL A 33 3.98 -2.90 8.50
CA VAL A 33 3.73 -4.01 9.42
C VAL A 33 5.02 -4.30 10.18
N ASP A 34 4.97 -4.23 11.51
CA ASP A 34 6.16 -4.47 12.35
C ASP A 34 6.45 -5.97 12.57
N GLU A 35 7.45 -6.30 13.39
CA GLU A 35 7.78 -7.69 13.71
C GLU A 35 6.76 -8.43 14.60
N TYR A 36 5.79 -7.70 15.16
CA TYR A 36 4.71 -8.23 15.98
C TYR A 36 3.38 -8.29 15.23
N ASP A 37 3.42 -8.20 13.89
CA ASP A 37 2.27 -8.15 12.99
C ASP A 37 1.31 -6.97 13.27
N SER A 38 1.81 -5.89 13.88
CA SER A 38 1.03 -4.67 14.12
C SER A 38 1.03 -3.78 12.88
N GLU A 39 -0.17 -3.33 12.49
CA GLU A 39 -0.39 -2.54 11.28
C GLU A 39 -0.39 -1.04 11.59
N TYR A 40 0.45 -0.29 10.86
CA TYR A 40 0.58 1.15 10.98
C TYR A 40 0.36 1.84 9.63
N PRO A 41 -0.74 2.61 9.47
CA PRO A 41 -0.95 3.38 8.26
C PRO A 41 0.17 4.40 8.09
N ILE A 42 0.75 4.47 6.89
CA ILE A 42 1.77 5.47 6.56
C ILE A 42 1.31 6.34 5.40
N SER A 43 1.61 7.63 5.50
CA SER A 43 1.34 8.57 4.42
C SER A 43 2.27 8.32 3.23
N LEU A 44 1.82 8.68 2.02
CA LEU A 44 2.67 8.68 0.83
C LEU A 44 3.91 9.56 1.00
N LYS A 45 3.81 10.65 1.79
CA LYS A 45 4.96 11.49 2.13
C LYS A 45 6.01 10.70 2.92
N GLN A 46 5.61 9.99 3.98
CA GLN A 46 6.54 9.16 4.76
C GLN A 46 7.18 8.07 3.90
N LEU A 47 6.39 7.40 3.05
CA LEU A 47 6.91 6.40 2.13
C LEU A 47 7.93 6.99 1.15
N ASN A 48 7.63 8.15 0.55
CA ASN A 48 8.52 8.80 -0.39
C ASN A 48 9.80 9.33 0.28
N ASP A 49 9.69 9.87 1.49
CA ASP A 49 10.84 10.27 2.28
C ASP A 49 11.73 9.06 2.59
N ALA A 50 11.15 7.94 3.05
CA ALA A 50 11.90 6.72 3.33
C ALA A 50 12.57 6.12 2.10
N LYS A 51 11.89 6.10 0.94
CA LYS A 51 12.48 5.69 -0.34
C LYS A 51 13.66 6.57 -0.75
N ARG A 52 13.56 7.87 -0.51
CA ARG A 52 14.59 8.86 -0.87
C ARG A 52 15.80 8.80 0.05
N THR A 53 15.59 8.63 1.35
CA THR A 53 16.65 8.68 2.37
C THR A 53 17.23 7.30 2.68
N GLY A 54 16.49 6.22 2.41
CA GLY A 54 16.80 4.88 2.88
C GLY A 54 16.53 4.68 4.38
N ILE A 55 15.88 5.64 5.04
CA ILE A 55 15.62 5.64 6.49
C ILE A 55 14.11 5.67 6.71
N PHE A 56 13.59 4.71 7.46
CA PHE A 56 12.19 4.68 7.88
C PHE A 56 12.13 4.56 9.40
N ILE A 57 11.41 5.49 10.01
CA ILE A 57 11.24 5.53 11.47
C ILE A 57 9.91 4.89 11.82
N HIS A 58 9.95 3.92 12.72
CA HIS A 58 8.78 3.21 13.23
C HIS A 58 7.76 4.22 13.79
N PRO A 59 6.48 4.20 13.34
CA PRO A 59 5.50 5.22 13.74
C PRO A 59 5.21 5.28 15.25
N ASP A 60 5.22 4.13 15.92
CA ASP A 60 4.95 4.02 17.36
C ASP A 60 6.21 4.15 18.23
N THR A 61 7.26 3.34 17.99
CA THR A 61 8.47 3.32 18.82
C THR A 61 9.44 4.47 18.54
N GLY A 62 9.39 5.07 17.35
CA GLY A 62 10.34 6.12 16.93
C GLY A 62 11.74 5.60 16.57
N GLU A 63 11.93 4.28 16.47
CA GLU A 63 13.20 3.64 16.14
C GLU A 63 13.40 3.50 14.63
N ASP A 64 14.66 3.46 14.17
CA ASP A 64 14.97 3.17 12.76
C ASP A 64 14.65 1.70 12.45
N VAL A 65 14.05 1.46 11.29
CA VAL A 65 13.66 0.12 10.83
C VAL A 65 14.53 -0.29 9.63
N PRO A 66 15.55 -1.14 9.86
CA PRO A 66 16.32 -1.71 8.77
C PRO A 66 15.44 -2.55 7.84
N ASN A 67 15.72 -2.51 6.54
CA ASN A 67 14.98 -3.27 5.52
C ASN A 67 13.46 -3.03 5.55
N PHE A 68 13.02 -1.82 5.91
CA PHE A 68 11.59 -1.45 5.95
C PHE A 68 10.83 -1.76 4.66
N ALA A 69 11.50 -1.84 3.51
CA ALA A 69 10.88 -2.13 2.22
C ALA A 69 10.16 -3.48 2.19
N ASP A 70 10.65 -4.48 2.95
CA ASP A 70 10.03 -5.82 3.05
C ASP A 70 8.79 -5.83 3.95
N ARG A 71 8.52 -4.70 4.62
CA ARG A 71 7.48 -4.52 5.64
C ARG A 71 6.47 -3.44 5.30
N ILE A 72 6.59 -2.83 4.12
CA ILE A 72 5.62 -1.86 3.62
C ILE A 72 4.79 -2.50 2.52
N PHE A 73 3.48 -2.49 2.72
CA PHE A 73 2.51 -3.08 1.82
C PHE A 73 1.56 -2.02 1.25
N PRO A 74 1.21 -2.10 -0.05
CA PRO A 74 0.13 -1.31 -0.60
C PRO A 74 -1.21 -1.84 -0.07
N ILE A 75 -2.08 -0.92 0.34
CA ILE A 75 -3.46 -1.23 0.73
C ILE A 75 -4.41 -0.49 -0.21
N PHE A 76 -5.45 -1.18 -0.64
CA PHE A 76 -6.50 -0.62 -1.48
C PHE A 76 -7.82 -0.67 -0.72
N SER A 77 -8.48 0.48 -0.60
CA SER A 77 -9.80 0.60 0.02
C SER A 77 -10.81 1.07 -1.01
N ALA A 78 -12.08 0.69 -0.83
CA ALA A 78 -13.16 1.19 -1.68
C ALA A 78 -13.27 2.72 -1.55
N SER A 79 -13.24 3.40 -2.69
CA SER A 79 -13.40 4.86 -2.69
C SER A 79 -14.83 5.26 -2.38
N ALA A 80 -15.04 6.50 -1.95
CA ALA A 80 -16.38 7.04 -1.71
C ALA A 80 -17.28 6.93 -2.96
N ARG A 81 -16.69 7.02 -4.16
CA ARG A 81 -17.40 6.82 -5.43
C ARG A 81 -17.90 5.39 -5.57
N LEU A 82 -17.04 4.40 -5.33
CA LEU A 82 -17.43 2.99 -5.42
C LEU A 82 -18.56 2.67 -4.44
N HIS A 83 -18.47 3.17 -3.20
CA HIS A 83 -19.55 3.04 -2.22
C HIS A 83 -20.87 3.62 -2.75
N ALA A 84 -20.84 4.83 -3.32
CA ALA A 84 -22.04 5.48 -3.86
C ALA A 84 -22.65 4.73 -5.07
N GLU A 85 -21.85 4.00 -5.84
CA GLU A 85 -22.33 3.19 -6.96
C GLU A 85 -22.97 1.88 -6.47
N ILE A 86 -22.38 1.22 -5.47
CA ILE A 86 -22.89 -0.04 -4.91
C ILE A 86 -24.21 0.16 -4.16
N THR A 87 -24.36 1.23 -3.38
CA THR A 87 -25.59 1.50 -2.60
C THR A 87 -26.80 1.92 -3.46
N LYS A 88 -26.61 2.18 -4.75
CA LYS A 88 -27.69 2.51 -5.70
C LYS A 88 -28.31 1.29 -6.39
N GLN A 89 -27.71 0.12 -6.23
CA GLN A 89 -28.24 -1.17 -6.74
C GLN A 89 -29.16 -1.80 -5.69
#